data_AF-A0A141REY6-F1
#
_entry.id   AF-A0A141REY6-F1
#
_cell.length_a   1.000
_cell.length_b   1.000
_cell.length_c   1.000
_cell.angle_alpha   90.00
_cell.angle_beta   90.00
_cell.angle_gamma   90.00
#
_symmetry.space_group_name_H-M   'P 1'
#
loop_
_entity.id
_entity.type
_entity.pdbx_description
1 polymer ?
#
loop_
_entity_poly.entity_id
_entity_poly.type
_entity_poly.pdbx_seq_one_letter_code
_entity_poly.pdbx_strand_id
1 'polypeptide(L)'
;MRFPRFIIGLTAGIALSAQAANIDEYINQLPAGANLAFMAQKVGASTPEIDYHSQQMALPASTQKVITALAALLQLGPDFRFTTTLETKGSLDGGVLKGDLIARFGGDPTLKRQDIRNMVATLKKAGVQRIEGNVLID
;
A
#
# COMPACT_ATOMS: atom_id res chain seq x y z
N MET A 1 50.14 56.99 -30.13
CA MET A 1 48.78 57.32 -29.64
C MET A 1 47.92 56.07 -29.84
N ARG A 2 47.82 55.13 -28.88
CA ARG A 2 46.76 54.99 -27.85
C ARG A 2 45.36 55.42 -28.32
N PHE A 3 44.43 54.48 -28.53
CA PHE A 3 43.15 54.30 -27.79
C PHE A 3 42.51 52.93 -28.16
N PRO A 4 41.69 52.31 -27.27
CA PRO A 4 41.66 50.86 -27.06
C PRO A 4 40.39 50.12 -27.55
N ARG A 5 40.49 48.79 -27.44
CA ARG A 5 39.44 47.78 -27.48
C ARG A 5 38.41 47.99 -26.36
N PHE A 6 37.17 47.55 -26.59
CA PHE A 6 36.29 46.74 -25.71
C PHE A 6 34.82 47.08 -25.99
N ILE A 7 34.11 46.21 -26.71
CA ILE A 7 32.65 46.12 -26.66
C ILE A 7 32.36 44.83 -25.89
N ILE A 8 31.97 44.98 -24.62
CA ILE A 8 31.43 43.90 -23.80
C ILE A 8 29.93 43.88 -24.07
N GLY A 9 29.46 42.86 -24.79
CA GLY A 9 28.03 42.62 -24.99
C GLY A 9 27.42 42.04 -23.72
N LEU A 10 26.51 42.78 -23.09
CA LEU A 10 25.73 42.35 -21.93
C LEU A 10 24.52 41.54 -22.43
N THR A 11 24.62 40.21 -22.48
CA THR A 11 23.47 39.34 -22.70
C THR A 11 22.71 39.14 -21.38
N ALA A 12 21.60 39.83 -21.21
CA ALA A 12 20.65 39.56 -20.13
C ALA A 12 19.82 38.31 -20.50
N GLY A 13 20.08 37.19 -19.83
CA GLY A 13 19.22 36.01 -19.91
C GLY A 13 17.95 36.25 -19.10
N ILE A 14 16.80 36.28 -19.75
CA ILE A 14 15.49 36.30 -19.07
C ILE A 14 15.28 34.87 -18.54
N ALA A 15 15.50 34.66 -17.25
CA ALA A 15 15.05 33.44 -16.58
C ALA A 15 13.54 33.58 -16.31
N LEU A 16 12.71 32.80 -17.00
CA LEU A 16 11.32 32.62 -16.60
C LEU A 16 11.31 31.73 -15.35
N SER A 17 11.13 32.34 -14.18
CA SER A 17 10.70 31.61 -13.00
C SER A 17 9.19 31.44 -13.06
N ALA A 18 8.69 30.21 -13.15
CA ALA A 18 7.30 29.93 -12.81
C ALA A 18 7.15 30.13 -11.30
N GLN A 19 6.36 31.11 -10.87
CA GLN A 19 5.95 31.20 -9.48
C GLN A 19 5.00 30.03 -9.18
N ALA A 20 5.24 29.33 -8.08
CA ALA A 20 4.26 28.39 -7.54
C ALA A 20 2.93 29.10 -7.27
N ALA A 21 1.81 28.43 -7.53
CA ALA A 21 0.48 29.01 -7.29
C ALA A 21 0.31 29.39 -5.80
N ASN A 22 -0.26 30.57 -5.53
CA ASN A 22 -0.44 31.05 -4.16
C ASN A 22 -1.55 30.25 -3.46
N ILE A 23 -1.17 29.41 -2.49
CA ILE A 23 -2.11 28.53 -1.78
C ILE A 23 -3.15 29.30 -0.96
N ASP A 24 -2.81 30.52 -0.50
CA ASP A 24 -3.70 31.37 0.31
C ASP A 24 -4.97 31.77 -0.43
N GLU A 25 -4.89 31.95 -1.76
CA GLU A 25 -6.04 32.28 -2.60
C GLU A 25 -7.07 31.15 -2.64
N TYR A 26 -6.62 29.90 -2.58
CA TYR A 26 -7.49 28.72 -2.62
C TYR A 26 -8.07 28.36 -1.24
N ILE A 27 -7.37 28.70 -0.15
CA ILE A 27 -7.85 28.46 1.22
C ILE A 27 -9.16 29.21 1.48
N ASN A 28 -9.31 30.42 0.93
CA ASN A 28 -10.54 31.22 1.06
C ASN A 28 -11.76 30.58 0.37
N GLN A 29 -11.55 29.56 -0.47
CA GLN A 29 -12.62 28.79 -1.10
C GLN A 29 -13.09 27.61 -0.23
N LEU A 30 -12.34 27.28 0.82
CA LEU A 30 -12.69 26.21 1.75
C LEU A 30 -13.75 26.67 2.77
N PRO A 31 -14.56 25.75 3.31
CA PRO A 31 -15.50 26.06 4.39
C PRO A 31 -14.81 26.69 5.60
N ALA A 32 -15.50 27.60 6.28
CA ALA A 32 -15.01 28.24 7.50
C ALA A 32 -14.64 27.18 8.56
N GLY A 33 -13.43 27.29 9.12
CA GLY A 33 -12.90 26.35 10.11
C GLY A 33 -12.20 25.12 9.52
N ALA A 34 -12.10 25.00 8.20
CA ALA A 34 -11.26 23.98 7.57
C ALA A 34 -9.77 24.19 7.95
N ASN A 35 -9.07 23.08 8.17
CA ASN A 35 -7.64 23.07 8.46
C ASN A 35 -6.90 22.37 7.32
N LEU A 36 -5.88 23.03 6.77
CA LEU A 36 -5.07 22.55 5.66
C LEU A 36 -3.62 22.41 6.11
N ALA A 37 -3.04 21.24 5.81
CA ALA A 37 -1.61 21.02 5.75
C ALA A 37 -1.28 20.48 4.36
N PHE A 38 -0.36 21.12 3.65
CA PHE A 38 -0.03 20.83 2.26
C PHE A 38 1.45 21.00 1.98
N MET A 39 2.01 20.08 1.20
CA MET A 39 3.40 20.14 0.76
C MET A 39 3.51 19.59 -0.66
N ALA A 40 4.18 20.32 -1.55
CA ALA A 40 4.53 19.87 -2.89
C ALA A 40 6.03 20.05 -3.10
N GLN A 41 6.71 18.98 -3.50
CA GLN A 41 8.16 18.96 -3.68
C GLN A 41 8.52 18.20 -4.95
N LYS A 42 9.36 18.80 -5.77
CA LYS A 42 9.97 18.12 -6.93
C LYS A 42 10.78 16.91 -6.44
N VAL A 43 10.57 15.75 -7.05
CA VAL A 43 11.28 14.51 -6.71
C VAL A 43 12.80 14.74 -6.76
N GLY A 44 13.49 14.42 -5.66
CA GLY A 44 14.94 14.57 -5.52
C GLY A 44 15.43 15.98 -5.13
N ALA A 45 14.57 17.00 -5.09
CA ALA A 45 14.94 18.32 -4.56
C ALA A 45 15.07 18.29 -3.04
N SER A 46 15.85 19.21 -2.46
CA SER A 46 16.03 19.34 -1.00
C SER A 46 15.00 20.23 -0.32
N THR A 47 14.29 21.07 -1.09
CA THR A 47 13.30 22.01 -0.58
C THR A 47 11.97 21.86 -1.32
N PRO A 48 10.82 22.01 -0.63
CA PRO A 48 9.52 22.03 -1.28
C PRO A 48 9.35 23.27 -2.17
N GLU A 49 8.53 23.13 -3.21
CA GLU A 49 8.06 24.24 -4.05
C GLU A 49 6.86 24.94 -3.40
N ILE A 50 6.04 24.20 -2.65
CA ILE A 50 4.96 24.72 -1.80
C ILE A 50 5.05 24.03 -0.44
N ASP A 51 5.07 24.82 0.63
CA ASP A 51 5.00 24.35 2.03
C ASP A 51 3.97 25.20 2.79
N TYR A 52 2.88 24.56 3.20
CA TYR A 52 1.83 25.18 4.02
C TYR A 52 1.51 24.27 5.20
N HIS A 53 2.01 24.63 6.39
CA HIS A 53 1.85 23.85 7.63
C HIS A 53 2.26 22.37 7.49
N SER A 54 3.26 22.02 6.68
CA SER A 54 3.66 20.62 6.43
C SER A 54 4.06 19.83 7.69
N GLN A 55 4.50 20.52 8.74
CA GLN A 55 4.90 19.92 10.02
C GLN A 55 3.72 19.72 10.99
N GLN A 56 2.53 20.21 10.65
CA GLN A 56 1.35 20.03 11.47
C GLN A 56 0.78 18.63 11.27
N MET A 57 0.60 17.88 12.35
CA MET A 57 -0.06 16.57 12.28
C MET A 57 -1.51 16.71 11.82
N ALA A 58 -1.93 15.81 10.94
CA ALA A 58 -3.29 15.72 10.42
C ALA A 58 -3.75 14.25 10.35
N LEU A 59 -5.06 14.03 10.27
CA LEU A 59 -5.61 12.70 10.02
C LEU A 59 -5.29 12.27 8.58
N PRO A 60 -4.54 11.18 8.36
CA PRO A 60 -4.15 10.76 7.01
C PRO A 60 -5.32 10.15 6.21
N ALA A 61 -6.38 9.70 6.90
CA ALA A 61 -7.44 8.89 6.30
C ALA A 61 -6.83 7.74 5.47
N SER A 62 -7.26 7.54 4.22
CA SER A 62 -6.76 6.45 3.38
C SER A 62 -5.34 6.66 2.84
N THR A 63 -4.71 7.84 3.00
CA THR A 63 -3.29 8.01 2.58
C THR A 63 -2.34 7.16 3.40
N GLN A 64 -2.75 6.72 4.61
CA GLN A 64 -2.05 5.72 5.42
C GLN A 64 -1.70 4.45 4.63
N LYS A 65 -2.53 4.08 3.64
CA LYS A 65 -2.32 2.89 2.79
C LYS A 65 -1.03 2.97 1.97
N VAL A 66 -0.50 4.16 1.69
CA VAL A 66 0.79 4.33 0.99
C VAL A 66 1.93 3.78 1.85
N ILE A 67 1.95 4.12 3.15
CA ILE A 67 2.94 3.61 4.11
C ILE A 67 2.79 2.10 4.27
N THR A 68 1.56 1.61 4.42
CA THR A 68 1.29 0.17 4.53
C THR A 68 1.75 -0.59 3.30
N ALA A 69 1.50 -0.09 2.10
CA ALA A 69 1.93 -0.72 0.84
C ALA A 69 3.46 -0.78 0.74
N LEU A 70 4.16 0.30 1.06
CA LEU A 70 5.62 0.31 1.06
C LEU A 70 6.19 -0.66 2.09
N ALA A 71 5.68 -0.64 3.32
CA ALA A 71 6.11 -1.55 4.38
C ALA A 71 5.87 -3.03 4.01
N ALA A 72 4.72 -3.35 3.41
CA ALA A 72 4.40 -4.69 2.95
C ALA A 72 5.34 -5.15 1.83
N LEU A 73 5.63 -4.29 0.84
CA LEU A 73 6.56 -4.62 -0.23
C LEU A 73 7.99 -4.87 0.28
N LEU A 74 8.46 -4.07 1.25
CA LEU A 74 9.78 -4.25 1.84
C LEU A 74 9.88 -5.50 2.73
N GLN A 75 8.82 -5.80 3.50
CA GLN A 75 8.83 -6.90 4.47
C GLN A 75 8.49 -8.26 3.85
N LEU A 76 7.52 -8.29 2.93
CA LEU A 76 6.95 -9.52 2.36
C LEU A 76 7.42 -9.78 0.92
N GLY A 77 7.83 -8.73 0.21
CA GLY A 77 8.13 -8.80 -1.23
C GLY A 77 6.88 -8.75 -2.11
N PRO A 78 7.05 -8.47 -3.42
CA PRO A 78 5.95 -8.34 -4.36
C PRO A 78 5.25 -9.67 -4.68
N ASP A 79 5.94 -10.80 -4.48
CA ASP A 79 5.44 -12.14 -4.81
C ASP A 79 4.78 -12.85 -3.63
N PHE A 80 4.64 -12.17 -2.48
CA PHE A 80 3.97 -12.73 -1.32
C PHE A 80 2.55 -13.17 -1.65
N ARG A 81 2.17 -14.35 -1.14
CA ARG A 81 0.82 -14.89 -1.26
C ARG A 81 0.33 -15.34 0.11
N PHE A 82 -0.87 -14.91 0.46
CA PHE A 82 -1.61 -15.52 1.55
C PHE A 82 -1.88 -16.99 1.25
N THR A 83 -1.93 -17.80 2.29
CA THR A 83 -2.13 -19.26 2.17
C THR A 83 -3.27 -19.69 3.07
N THR A 84 -4.19 -20.50 2.53
CA THR A 84 -5.25 -21.16 3.28
C THR A 84 -5.13 -22.66 3.03
N THR A 85 -5.13 -23.46 4.09
CA THR A 85 -4.93 -24.92 4.01
C THR A 85 -6.03 -25.70 4.73
N LEU A 86 -6.29 -26.91 4.25
CA LEU A 86 -6.96 -27.95 5.02
C LEU A 86 -5.90 -28.98 5.44
N GLU A 87 -5.71 -29.12 6.73
CA GLU A 87 -4.70 -29.98 7.35
C GLU A 87 -5.39 -31.09 8.15
N THR A 88 -4.83 -32.29 8.14
CA THR A 88 -5.36 -33.43 8.92
C THR A 88 -4.42 -33.74 10.08
N LYS A 89 -4.97 -33.91 11.27
CA LYS A 89 -4.24 -34.35 12.46
C LYS A 89 -4.84 -35.65 12.99
N GLY A 90 -4.37 -36.77 12.45
CA GLY A 90 -4.90 -38.10 12.75
C GLY A 90 -4.48 -39.11 11.69
N SER A 91 -5.05 -40.30 11.74
CA SER A 91 -4.87 -41.34 10.71
C SER A 91 -6.12 -41.47 9.84
N LEU A 92 -5.92 -41.78 8.56
CA LEU A 92 -7.00 -42.09 7.63
C LEU A 92 -7.11 -43.61 7.48
N ASP A 93 -8.25 -44.17 7.85
CA ASP A 93 -8.52 -45.61 7.81
C ASP A 93 -9.91 -45.87 7.20
N GLY A 94 -9.95 -46.61 6.08
CA GLY A 94 -11.20 -46.90 5.37
C GLY A 94 -12.02 -45.67 4.94
N GLY A 95 -11.36 -44.51 4.75
CA GLY A 95 -12.00 -43.24 4.44
C GLY A 95 -12.55 -42.47 5.65
N VAL A 96 -12.26 -42.94 6.86
CA VAL A 96 -12.56 -42.24 8.11
C VAL A 96 -11.27 -41.59 8.63
N LEU A 97 -11.26 -40.27 8.76
CA LEU A 97 -10.21 -39.55 9.47
C LEU A 97 -10.45 -39.70 10.97
N LYS A 98 -9.62 -40.50 11.65
CA LYS A 98 -9.61 -40.66 13.10
C LYS A 98 -8.74 -39.55 13.70
N GLY A 99 -9.35 -38.39 13.92
CA GLY A 99 -8.67 -37.16 14.35
C GLY A 99 -9.32 -35.90 13.79
N ASP A 100 -8.63 -34.78 13.96
CA ASP A 100 -9.18 -33.46 13.63
C ASP A 100 -8.85 -33.04 12.19
N LEU A 101 -9.79 -32.33 11.57
CA LEU A 101 -9.56 -31.54 10.37
C LEU A 101 -9.36 -30.08 10.78
N ILE A 102 -8.27 -29.46 10.33
CA ILE A 102 -7.94 -28.06 10.63
C ILE A 102 -8.09 -27.25 9.34
N ALA A 103 -8.93 -26.23 9.36
CA ALA A 103 -8.99 -25.21 8.32
C ALA A 103 -8.18 -24.00 8.79
N ARG A 104 -6.95 -23.89 8.31
CA ARG A 104 -6.01 -22.81 8.67
C ARG A 104 -6.15 -21.64 7.70
N PHE A 105 -6.56 -20.49 8.21
CA PHE A 105 -6.74 -19.25 7.45
C PHE A 105 -5.53 -18.33 7.60
N GLY A 106 -4.83 -18.07 6.49
CA GLY A 106 -3.69 -17.14 6.48
C GLY A 106 -4.04 -15.66 6.33
N GLY A 107 -5.32 -15.29 6.32
CA GLY A 107 -5.76 -13.88 6.15
C GLY A 107 -5.88 -13.41 4.70
N ASP A 108 -6.07 -14.32 3.73
CA ASP A 108 -6.28 -13.97 2.32
C ASP A 108 -7.54 -13.11 2.13
N PRO A 109 -7.41 -11.82 1.78
CA PRO A 109 -8.57 -10.94 1.58
C PRO A 109 -9.35 -11.27 0.29
N THR A 110 -8.85 -12.20 -0.53
CA THR A 110 -9.44 -12.61 -1.80
C THR A 110 -10.13 -13.97 -1.76
N LEU A 111 -10.06 -14.70 -0.64
CA LEU A 111 -10.65 -16.02 -0.46
C LEU A 111 -12.17 -16.02 -0.71
N LYS A 112 -12.64 -16.92 -1.58
CA LYS A 112 -14.06 -17.04 -1.96
C LYS A 112 -14.67 -18.33 -1.46
N ARG A 113 -16.00 -18.36 -1.41
CA ARG A 113 -16.78 -19.57 -1.11
C ARG A 113 -16.43 -20.75 -2.04
N GLN A 114 -16.11 -20.47 -3.30
CA GLN A 114 -15.73 -21.51 -4.26
C GLN A 114 -14.37 -22.12 -3.95
N ASP A 115 -13.42 -21.37 -3.40
CA ASP A 115 -12.11 -21.89 -3.02
C ASP A 115 -12.25 -22.90 -1.88
N ILE A 116 -13.08 -22.58 -0.88
CA ILE A 116 -13.43 -23.52 0.20
C ILE A 116 -14.08 -24.78 -0.36
N ARG A 117 -15.05 -24.65 -1.27
CA ARG A 117 -15.67 -25.80 -1.94
C ARG A 117 -14.63 -26.65 -2.68
N ASN A 118 -13.69 -26.03 -3.38
CA ASN A 118 -12.62 -26.72 -4.09
C ASN A 118 -11.69 -27.45 -3.13
N MET A 119 -11.30 -26.83 -2.01
CA MET A 119 -10.47 -27.47 -0.97
C MET A 119 -11.17 -28.70 -0.37
N VAL A 120 -12.46 -28.60 -0.04
CA VAL A 120 -13.26 -29.73 0.45
C VAL A 120 -13.38 -30.83 -0.62
N ALA A 121 -13.55 -30.46 -1.89
CA ALA A 121 -13.58 -31.43 -2.99
C ALA A 121 -12.23 -32.16 -3.12
N THR A 122 -11.11 -31.46 -2.97
CA THR A 122 -9.76 -32.06 -2.94
C THR A 122 -9.59 -33.00 -1.75
N LEU A 123 -10.05 -32.60 -0.56
CA LEU A 123 -10.05 -33.46 0.64
C LEU A 123 -10.86 -34.75 0.42
N LYS A 124 -12.05 -34.64 -0.19
CA LYS A 124 -12.88 -35.80 -0.54
C LYS A 124 -12.19 -36.70 -1.57
N LYS A 125 -11.54 -36.13 -2.58
CA LYS A 125 -10.74 -36.87 -3.59
C LYS A 125 -9.53 -37.56 -2.97
N ALA A 126 -8.96 -37.00 -1.90
CA ALA A 126 -7.89 -37.63 -1.12
C ALA A 126 -8.37 -38.80 -0.25
N GLY A 127 -9.67 -39.14 -0.27
CA GLY A 127 -10.23 -40.33 0.35
C GLY A 127 -10.94 -40.09 1.67
N VAL A 128 -10.96 -38.86 2.19
CA VAL A 128 -11.68 -38.54 3.44
C VAL A 128 -13.18 -38.48 3.19
N GLN A 129 -13.92 -39.36 3.84
CA GLN A 129 -15.39 -39.48 3.72
C GLN A 129 -16.12 -39.14 5.02
N ARG A 130 -15.48 -39.37 6.16
CA ARG A 130 -15.99 -39.10 7.51
C ARG A 130 -14.84 -38.56 8.36
N ILE A 131 -15.16 -37.64 9.27
CA ILE A 131 -14.23 -37.11 10.26
C ILE A 131 -14.74 -37.57 11.63
N GLU A 132 -13.92 -38.32 12.35
CA GLU A 132 -14.12 -38.76 13.73
C GLU A 132 -13.21 -37.97 14.65
N GLY A 133 -13.59 -36.71 14.81
CA GLY A 133 -12.88 -35.68 15.55
C GLY A 133 -13.58 -34.35 15.34
N ASN A 134 -12.88 -33.26 15.60
CA ASN A 134 -13.39 -31.91 15.42
C ASN A 134 -13.04 -31.34 14.04
N VAL A 135 -13.81 -30.35 13.62
CA VAL A 135 -13.42 -29.42 12.56
C VAL A 135 -12.98 -28.13 13.25
N LEU A 136 -11.68 -27.87 13.20
CA LEU A 136 -11.05 -26.72 13.83
C LEU A 136 -10.90 -25.58 12.81
N ILE A 137 -11.29 -24.37 13.22
CA ILE A 137 -11.09 -23.15 12.45
C ILE A 137 -9.92 -22.43 13.12
N ASP A 138 -8.78 -22.39 12.45
CA ASP A 138 -7.52 -21.81 12.92
C ASP A 138 -7.24 -20.51 12.14
#